data_AF-A0A838HBV6-F1
#
_entry.id   AF-A0A838HBV6-F1
#
_cell.length_a   1.000
_cell.length_b   1.000
_cell.length_c   1.000
_cell.angle_alpha   90.00
_cell.angle_beta   90.00
_cell.angle_gamma   90.00
#
_symmetry.space_group_name_H-M   'P 1'
#
loop_
_entity.id
_entity.type
_entity.pdbx_description
1 polymer ?
#
loop_
_entity_poly.entity_id
_entity_poly.type
_entity_poly.pdbx_seq_one_letter_code
_entity_poly.pdbx_strand_id
1 'polypeptide(L)'
;MSELITADLVALDAQFGNTKDDVIKALAQLVANAGRSDNAAGLADDAFAREAKSSTGMPGGLAIPHCRSEHVSESTLVFARLAPGIDFGSKDGAADLVFLIAAPAAGDQEHMRLLTKLARALVRKDFTDALRSATSNDEVVRLVSEVVSDQPAATTDPATVTTTAPGQNAGESGATGATTAAPATAASTPTPETAAQPAASPSSGDMTIVAVTACPTGIAHTYMAAEALEAAGRKAGVNLVVEPQGSVGAETIDPSVISSASAVIFATDVGVRSRERFAGLPEISTGVKQGIHEADALVARAITAANDPNAQRVSGEASSAQSPGAAGRPAMAGGLGTKLRTALLTGVSYMIPFVAAGGLLIALGFLLGGYEVALGFTGIDKTTGQPFADGNLTDYV
;
A
#
# COMPACT_ATOMS: atom_id res chain seq x y z
N MET A 1 -14.21 12.64 4.96
CA MET A 1 -13.93 11.26 4.55
C MET A 1 -14.47 10.41 5.67
N SER A 2 -15.49 9.58 5.40
CA SER A 2 -16.08 8.74 6.45
C SER A 2 -15.04 7.74 6.95
N GLU A 3 -15.06 7.46 8.26
CA GLU A 3 -14.17 6.47 8.86
C GLU A 3 -14.50 5.08 8.32
N LEU A 4 -13.49 4.33 7.88
CA LEU A 4 -13.70 2.99 7.29
C LEU A 4 -14.27 1.97 8.27
N ILE A 5 -13.96 2.11 9.56
CA ILE A 5 -14.43 1.26 10.65
C ILE A 5 -14.80 2.13 11.83
N THR A 6 -15.84 1.75 12.57
CA THR A 6 -16.31 2.39 13.80
C THR A 6 -16.57 1.31 14.85
N ALA A 7 -16.80 1.71 16.10
CA ALA A 7 -17.05 0.75 17.19
C ALA A 7 -18.29 -0.12 16.95
N ASP A 8 -19.30 0.39 16.22
CA ASP A 8 -20.53 -0.34 15.85
C ASP A 8 -20.28 -1.42 14.77
N LEU A 9 -19.14 -1.35 14.09
CA LEU A 9 -18.70 -2.32 13.07
C LEU A 9 -17.72 -3.35 13.64
N VAL A 10 -17.57 -3.39 14.96
CA VAL A 10 -16.70 -4.34 15.66
C VAL A 10 -17.54 -5.24 16.56
N ALA A 11 -17.29 -6.54 16.48
CA ALA A 11 -17.85 -7.52 17.39
C ALA A 11 -16.73 -8.36 18.02
N LEU A 12 -16.58 -8.28 19.34
CA LEU A 12 -15.60 -9.06 20.08
C LEU A 12 -16.23 -10.32 20.67
N ASP A 13 -15.49 -11.43 20.59
CA ASP A 13 -15.84 -12.73 21.14
C ASP A 13 -17.26 -13.19 20.74
N ALA A 14 -17.59 -12.92 19.48
CA ALA A 14 -18.92 -13.07 18.93
C ALA A 14 -19.27 -14.52 18.60
N GLN A 15 -20.55 -14.85 18.75
CA GLN A 15 -21.15 -16.14 18.41
C GLN A 15 -22.23 -15.93 17.35
N PHE A 16 -21.82 -15.86 16.10
CA PHE A 16 -22.74 -15.57 14.98
C PHE A 16 -23.40 -16.80 14.37
N GLY A 17 -23.11 -17.99 14.87
CA GLY A 17 -23.62 -19.25 14.35
C GLY A 17 -22.51 -20.29 14.24
N ASN A 18 -22.72 -21.31 13.43
CA ASN A 18 -21.78 -22.43 13.28
C ASN A 18 -21.21 -22.56 11.87
N THR A 19 -21.62 -21.69 10.95
CA THR A 19 -21.20 -21.71 9.55
C THR A 19 -20.65 -20.37 9.11
N LYS A 20 -19.81 -20.36 8.07
CA LYS A 20 -19.33 -19.13 7.44
C LYS A 20 -20.49 -18.25 6.95
N ASP A 21 -21.60 -18.88 6.55
CA ASP A 21 -22.77 -18.18 6.05
C ASP A 21 -23.46 -17.38 7.16
N ASP A 22 -23.52 -17.94 8.36
CA ASP A 22 -24.08 -17.24 9.52
C ASP A 22 -23.22 -16.03 9.90
N VAL A 23 -21.89 -16.17 9.86
CA VAL A 23 -20.94 -15.08 10.12
C VAL A 23 -21.10 -13.96 9.10
N ILE A 24 -21.11 -14.27 7.79
CA ILE A 24 -21.25 -13.25 6.74
C ILE A 24 -22.59 -12.51 6.86
N LYS A 25 -23.70 -13.21 7.14
CA LYS A 25 -25.01 -12.56 7.39
C LYS A 25 -24.96 -11.63 8.59
N ALA A 26 -24.34 -12.05 9.69
CA ALA A 26 -24.22 -11.23 10.89
C ALA A 26 -23.36 -9.97 10.64
N LEU A 27 -22.25 -10.10 9.92
CA LEU A 27 -21.40 -8.97 9.54
C LEU A 27 -22.15 -8.00 8.63
N ALA A 28 -22.89 -8.49 7.63
CA ALA A 28 -23.73 -7.65 6.78
C ALA A 28 -24.83 -6.92 7.58
N GLN A 29 -25.39 -7.57 8.61
CA GLN A 29 -26.34 -6.93 9.52
C GLN A 29 -25.70 -5.81 10.35
N LEU A 30 -24.44 -5.97 10.79
CA LEU A 30 -23.70 -4.88 11.45
C LEU A 30 -23.53 -3.66 10.53
N VAL A 31 -23.21 -3.89 9.25
CA VAL A 31 -23.12 -2.81 8.25
C VAL A 31 -24.45 -2.05 8.12
N ALA A 32 -25.56 -2.78 8.04
CA ALA A 32 -26.89 -2.17 7.95
C ALA A 32 -27.28 -1.41 9.23
N ASN A 33 -26.98 -1.98 10.41
CA ASN A 33 -27.24 -1.33 11.70
C ASN A 33 -26.44 -0.03 11.87
N ALA A 34 -25.22 0.01 11.33
CA ALA A 34 -24.39 1.21 11.28
C ALA A 34 -24.84 2.23 10.22
N GLY A 35 -25.93 1.97 9.49
CA GLY A 35 -26.49 2.86 8.47
C GLY A 35 -25.70 2.90 7.16
N ARG A 36 -24.78 1.96 6.94
CA ARG A 36 -23.90 1.93 5.75
C ARG A 36 -24.44 1.07 4.61
N SER A 37 -25.40 0.19 4.92
CA SER A 37 -26.14 -0.61 3.96
C SER A 37 -27.64 -0.45 4.13
N ASP A 38 -28.37 -0.38 3.02
CA ASP A 38 -29.83 -0.33 2.99
C ASP A 38 -30.48 -1.73 2.94
N ASN A 39 -29.69 -2.78 2.69
CA ASN A 39 -30.14 -4.16 2.56
C ASN A 39 -29.05 -5.16 2.97
N ALA A 40 -29.09 -5.58 4.24
CA ALA A 40 -28.16 -6.57 4.80
C ALA A 40 -28.19 -7.91 4.05
N ALA A 41 -29.38 -8.37 3.62
CA ALA A 41 -29.51 -9.65 2.93
C ALA A 41 -28.85 -9.60 1.54
N GLY A 42 -29.08 -8.52 0.79
CA GLY A 42 -28.44 -8.32 -0.51
C GLY A 42 -26.92 -8.20 -0.39
N LEU A 43 -26.41 -7.49 0.61
CA LEU A 43 -24.97 -7.42 0.89
C LEU A 43 -24.38 -8.80 1.22
N ALA A 44 -25.07 -9.60 2.03
CA ALA A 44 -24.65 -10.96 2.33
C ALA A 44 -24.62 -11.84 1.06
N ASP A 45 -25.62 -11.74 0.21
CA ASP A 45 -25.68 -12.47 -1.07
C ASP A 45 -24.52 -12.11 -2.00
N ASP A 46 -24.14 -10.83 -2.09
CA ASP A 46 -22.98 -10.38 -2.86
C ASP A 46 -21.66 -10.94 -2.29
N ALA A 47 -21.53 -10.98 -0.96
CA ALA A 47 -20.38 -11.59 -0.29
C ALA A 47 -20.33 -13.10 -0.53
N PHE A 48 -21.47 -13.80 -0.50
CA PHE A 48 -21.56 -15.23 -0.84
C PHE A 48 -21.17 -15.51 -2.29
N ALA A 49 -21.65 -14.69 -3.22
CA ALA A 49 -21.32 -14.83 -4.63
C ALA A 49 -19.81 -14.68 -4.87
N ARG A 50 -19.11 -13.86 -4.08
CA ARG A 50 -17.64 -13.74 -4.13
C ARG A 50 -16.93 -14.89 -3.43
N GLU A 51 -17.40 -15.30 -2.26
CA GLU A 51 -16.83 -16.42 -1.49
C GLU A 51 -16.93 -17.75 -2.25
N ALA A 52 -18.03 -17.97 -2.98
CA ALA A 52 -18.24 -19.18 -3.78
C ALA A 52 -17.23 -19.36 -4.93
N LYS A 53 -16.60 -18.27 -5.39
CA LYS A 53 -15.56 -18.33 -6.42
C LYS A 53 -14.25 -18.88 -5.87
N SER A 54 -13.91 -18.52 -4.64
CA SER A 54 -12.71 -18.97 -3.93
C SER A 54 -12.82 -18.58 -2.46
N SER A 55 -12.52 -19.54 -1.58
CA SER A 55 -12.48 -19.33 -0.13
C SER A 55 -11.60 -18.15 0.26
N THR A 56 -12.05 -17.34 1.20
CA THR A 56 -11.29 -16.19 1.72
C THR A 56 -10.61 -16.45 3.06
N GLY A 57 -10.70 -17.68 3.57
CA GLY A 57 -9.87 -18.15 4.68
C GLY A 57 -8.39 -18.11 4.31
N MET A 58 -7.56 -17.60 5.21
CA MET A 58 -6.12 -17.54 5.06
C MET A 58 -5.40 -18.00 6.34
N PRO A 59 -4.12 -18.40 6.24
CA PRO A 59 -3.37 -18.90 7.38
C PRO A 59 -3.33 -17.91 8.55
N GLY A 60 -3.24 -18.45 9.77
CA GLY A 60 -3.19 -17.69 11.01
C GLY A 60 -4.55 -17.42 11.64
N GLY A 61 -5.56 -18.26 11.37
CA GLY A 61 -6.91 -18.11 11.95
C GLY A 61 -7.68 -16.91 11.38
N LEU A 62 -7.48 -16.60 10.10
CA LEU A 62 -7.97 -15.38 9.47
C LEU A 62 -8.96 -15.67 8.35
N ALA A 63 -9.96 -14.80 8.17
CA ALA A 63 -10.81 -14.78 6.99
C ALA A 63 -11.10 -13.34 6.54
N ILE A 64 -11.08 -13.10 5.22
CA ILE A 64 -11.35 -11.78 4.64
C ILE A 64 -12.44 -11.83 3.56
N PRO A 65 -13.70 -12.14 3.91
CA PRO A 65 -14.82 -11.96 2.99
C PRO A 65 -14.85 -10.54 2.44
N HIS A 66 -15.10 -10.39 1.15
CA HIS A 66 -15.17 -9.07 0.52
C HIS A 66 -16.12 -9.06 -0.65
N CYS A 67 -16.74 -7.92 -0.94
CA CYS A 67 -17.54 -7.74 -2.14
C CYS A 67 -17.63 -6.27 -2.56
N ARG A 68 -18.05 -6.09 -3.81
CA ARG A 68 -18.68 -4.85 -4.27
C ARG A 68 -20.18 -5.09 -4.25
N SER A 69 -20.96 -4.13 -3.77
CA SER A 69 -22.40 -4.27 -3.60
C SER A 69 -23.13 -2.97 -3.92
N GLU A 70 -24.29 -3.07 -4.57
CA GLU A 70 -25.19 -1.92 -4.77
C GLU A 70 -25.87 -1.50 -3.46
N HIS A 71 -25.87 -2.38 -2.47
CA HIS A 71 -26.49 -2.16 -1.16
C HIS A 71 -25.59 -1.42 -0.17
N VAL A 72 -24.43 -0.93 -0.61
CA VAL A 72 -23.43 -0.28 0.24
C VAL A 72 -23.23 1.15 -0.26
N SER A 73 -23.49 2.10 0.62
CA SER A 73 -23.42 3.53 0.32
C SER A 73 -21.99 4.08 0.38
N GLU A 74 -21.13 3.49 1.20
CA GLU A 74 -19.74 3.89 1.38
C GLU A 74 -18.84 2.70 1.71
N SER A 75 -17.55 2.80 1.35
CA SER A 75 -16.56 1.76 1.65
C SER A 75 -16.48 1.52 3.16
N THR A 76 -16.60 0.27 3.58
CA THR A 76 -16.69 -0.09 4.99
C THR A 76 -15.90 -1.36 5.30
N LEU A 77 -15.31 -1.37 6.49
CA LEU A 77 -14.59 -2.49 7.08
C LEU A 77 -15.30 -2.91 8.36
N VAL A 78 -15.67 -4.18 8.45
CA VAL A 78 -16.29 -4.79 9.63
C VAL A 78 -15.34 -5.82 10.18
N PHE A 79 -15.22 -5.90 11.49
CA PHE A 79 -14.37 -6.88 12.15
C PHE A 79 -15.16 -7.70 13.18
N ALA A 80 -14.89 -9.00 13.19
CA ALA A 80 -15.31 -9.87 14.28
C ALA A 80 -14.16 -10.73 14.79
N ARG A 81 -14.01 -10.78 16.11
CA ARG A 81 -13.31 -11.87 16.80
C ARG A 81 -14.33 -12.93 17.19
N LEU A 82 -14.22 -14.13 16.65
CA LEU A 82 -15.16 -15.24 16.84
C LEU A 82 -14.71 -16.15 17.98
N ALA A 83 -15.67 -16.58 18.80
CA ALA A 83 -15.45 -17.56 19.86
C ALA A 83 -16.66 -18.51 19.96
N PRO A 84 -16.62 -19.73 19.37
CA PRO A 84 -15.48 -20.36 18.71
C PRO A 84 -15.20 -19.84 17.30
N GLY A 85 -13.99 -20.11 16.78
CA GLY A 85 -13.65 -19.85 15.39
C GLY A 85 -14.47 -20.71 14.41
N ILE A 86 -14.64 -20.22 13.18
CA ILE A 86 -15.48 -20.83 12.14
C ILE A 86 -14.65 -21.18 10.89
N ASP A 87 -14.95 -22.30 10.24
CA ASP A 87 -14.24 -22.73 9.03
C ASP A 87 -14.59 -21.85 7.82
N PHE A 88 -13.57 -21.16 7.30
CA PHE A 88 -13.61 -20.36 6.06
C PHE A 88 -12.76 -20.97 4.94
N GLY A 89 -12.42 -22.26 5.03
CA GLY A 89 -11.69 -23.02 4.02
C GLY A 89 -10.18 -22.80 4.01
N SER A 90 -9.60 -22.31 5.11
CA SER A 90 -8.14 -22.26 5.27
C SER A 90 -7.58 -23.66 5.55
N LYS A 91 -6.32 -23.90 5.16
CA LYS A 91 -5.65 -25.20 5.34
C LYS A 91 -5.27 -25.49 6.79
N ASP A 92 -5.13 -24.45 7.61
CA ASP A 92 -4.68 -24.54 9.01
C ASP A 92 -5.82 -24.48 10.03
N GLY A 93 -7.07 -24.46 9.57
CA GLY A 93 -8.26 -24.63 10.39
C GLY A 93 -9.19 -23.42 10.39
N ALA A 94 -9.99 -23.35 11.45
CA ALA A 94 -11.02 -22.33 11.61
C ALA A 94 -10.44 -20.93 11.84
N ALA A 95 -11.15 -19.91 11.35
CA ALA A 95 -10.81 -18.51 11.54
C ALA A 95 -11.48 -17.96 12.81
N ASP A 96 -10.68 -17.35 13.69
CA ASP A 96 -11.14 -16.59 14.85
C ASP A 96 -11.16 -15.08 14.60
N LEU A 97 -10.46 -14.60 13.57
CA LEU A 97 -10.44 -13.20 13.16
C LEU A 97 -11.04 -13.06 11.76
N VAL A 98 -12.16 -12.35 11.64
CA VAL A 98 -12.89 -12.19 10.37
C VAL A 98 -13.07 -10.72 10.04
N PHE A 99 -12.70 -10.36 8.81
CA PHE A 99 -12.87 -9.01 8.27
C PHE A 99 -13.80 -9.03 7.05
N LEU A 100 -14.97 -8.40 7.13
CA LEU A 100 -15.79 -8.15 5.95
C LEU A 100 -15.42 -6.79 5.37
N ILE A 101 -15.02 -6.76 4.09
CA ILE A 101 -14.73 -5.53 3.37
C ILE A 101 -15.78 -5.35 2.28
N ALA A 102 -16.63 -4.34 2.43
CA ALA A 102 -17.67 -4.04 1.47
C ALA A 102 -17.46 -2.66 0.85
N ALA A 103 -17.61 -2.58 -0.47
CA ALA A 103 -17.48 -1.34 -1.22
C ALA A 103 -18.71 -1.12 -2.12
N PRO A 104 -19.05 0.15 -2.42
CA PRO A 104 -20.09 0.46 -3.40
C PRO A 104 -19.80 -0.19 -4.77
N ALA A 105 -20.86 -0.60 -5.48
CA ALA A 105 -20.75 -1.21 -6.81
C ALA A 105 -20.06 -0.26 -7.82
N ALA A 106 -20.42 1.02 -7.79
CA ALA A 106 -19.76 2.09 -8.52
C ALA A 106 -18.74 2.78 -7.59
N GLY A 107 -17.45 2.57 -7.83
CA GLY A 107 -16.41 3.09 -6.93
C GLY A 107 -14.99 2.61 -7.26
N ASP A 108 -14.02 3.41 -6.84
CA ASP A 108 -12.66 3.48 -7.38
C ASP A 108 -11.68 2.40 -6.88
N GLN A 109 -10.40 2.51 -7.31
CA GLN A 109 -9.23 1.69 -6.89
C GLN A 109 -8.94 1.70 -5.38
N GLU A 110 -9.59 2.58 -4.60
CA GLU A 110 -9.39 2.75 -3.17
C GLU A 110 -9.64 1.47 -2.37
N HIS A 111 -10.70 0.72 -2.69
CA HIS A 111 -11.00 -0.57 -2.06
C HIS A 111 -9.87 -1.61 -2.29
N MET A 112 -9.22 -1.60 -3.46
CA MET A 112 -8.07 -2.49 -3.75
C MET A 112 -6.83 -2.09 -2.95
N ARG A 113 -6.61 -0.78 -2.74
CA ARG A 113 -5.53 -0.28 -1.88
C ARG A 113 -5.75 -0.69 -0.43
N LEU A 114 -6.99 -0.57 0.08
CA LEU A 114 -7.37 -0.97 1.43
C LEU A 114 -7.18 -2.47 1.68
N LEU A 115 -7.66 -3.30 0.76
CA LEU A 115 -7.44 -4.75 0.81
C LEU A 115 -5.94 -5.09 0.87
N THR A 116 -5.12 -4.40 0.08
CA THR A 116 -3.67 -4.63 0.05
C THR A 116 -3.01 -4.22 1.37
N LYS A 117 -3.37 -3.07 1.95
CA LYS A 117 -2.83 -2.60 3.24
C LYS A 117 -3.23 -3.53 4.39
N LEU A 118 -4.52 -3.88 4.49
CA LEU A 118 -5.01 -4.75 5.54
C LEU A 118 -4.41 -6.16 5.41
N ALA A 119 -4.39 -6.74 4.20
CA ALA A 119 -3.81 -8.06 3.98
C ALA A 119 -2.33 -8.13 4.43
N ARG A 120 -1.52 -7.09 4.15
CA ARG A 120 -0.14 -7.01 4.65
C ARG A 120 -0.07 -6.95 6.17
N ALA A 121 -0.92 -6.14 6.80
CA ALA A 121 -0.92 -6.02 8.25
C ALA A 121 -1.32 -7.32 8.95
N LEU A 122 -2.26 -8.07 8.37
CA LEU A 122 -2.73 -9.35 8.89
C LEU A 122 -1.68 -10.49 8.80
N VAL A 123 -0.61 -10.32 8.02
CA VAL A 123 0.54 -11.25 8.03
C VAL A 123 1.43 -11.03 9.26
N ARG A 124 1.37 -9.85 9.89
CA ARG A 124 2.21 -9.52 11.05
C ARG A 124 1.61 -10.11 12.32
N LYS A 125 2.36 -11.02 12.95
CA LYS A 125 1.94 -11.70 14.18
C LYS A 125 1.52 -10.72 15.27
N ASP A 126 2.33 -9.69 15.53
CA ASP A 126 2.06 -8.69 16.57
C ASP A 126 0.71 -8.00 16.39
N PHE A 127 0.32 -7.71 15.14
CA PHE A 127 -0.97 -7.09 14.84
C PHE A 127 -2.13 -8.06 15.11
N THR A 128 -2.01 -9.31 14.65
CA THR A 128 -3.03 -10.33 14.91
C THR A 128 -3.14 -10.69 16.39
N ASP A 129 -2.02 -10.69 17.13
CA ASP A 129 -2.01 -10.89 18.58
C ASP A 129 -2.70 -9.73 19.29
N ALA A 130 -2.42 -8.48 18.88
CA ALA A 130 -3.08 -7.30 19.42
C ALA A 130 -4.60 -7.33 19.20
N LEU A 131 -5.06 -7.75 18.02
CA LEU A 131 -6.50 -7.95 17.74
C LEU A 131 -7.11 -9.06 18.60
N ARG A 132 -6.36 -10.13 18.89
CA ARG A 132 -6.81 -11.20 19.80
C ARG A 132 -6.83 -10.79 21.26
N SER A 133 -5.97 -9.87 21.67
CA SER A 133 -5.92 -9.37 23.05
C SER A 133 -6.84 -8.16 23.28
N ALA A 134 -7.34 -7.51 22.21
CA ALA A 134 -8.15 -6.31 22.34
C ALA A 134 -9.35 -6.53 23.25
N THR A 135 -9.59 -5.59 24.16
CA THR A 135 -10.62 -5.69 25.21
C THR A 135 -11.83 -4.80 24.96
N SER A 136 -11.75 -3.92 23.95
CA SER A 136 -12.85 -3.04 23.55
C SER A 136 -12.93 -2.85 22.04
N ASN A 137 -14.12 -2.48 21.57
CA ASN A 137 -14.36 -2.16 20.17
C ASN A 137 -13.51 -0.96 19.72
N ASP A 138 -13.37 0.07 20.56
CA ASP A 138 -12.56 1.25 20.27
C ASP A 138 -11.06 0.91 20.12
N GLU A 139 -10.55 -0.04 20.89
CA GLU A 139 -9.16 -0.51 20.77
C GLU A 139 -8.91 -1.14 19.41
N VAL A 140 -9.84 -1.95 18.90
CA VAL A 140 -9.77 -2.50 17.54
C VAL A 140 -9.82 -1.39 16.50
N VAL A 141 -10.75 -0.44 16.62
CA VAL A 141 -10.87 0.69 15.70
C VAL A 141 -9.55 1.44 15.60
N ARG A 142 -8.89 1.71 16.73
CA ARG A 142 -7.57 2.35 16.78
C ARG A 142 -6.51 1.52 16.07
N LEU A 143 -6.37 0.24 16.43
CA LEU A 143 -5.37 -0.67 15.84
C LEU A 143 -5.52 -0.75 14.31
N VAL A 144 -6.76 -0.87 13.84
CA VAL A 144 -7.06 -0.95 12.40
C VAL A 144 -6.83 0.38 11.70
N SER A 145 -7.23 1.50 12.31
CA SER A 145 -7.04 2.84 11.74
C SER A 145 -5.56 3.19 11.59
N GLU A 146 -4.72 2.87 12.58
CA GLU A 146 -3.26 3.08 12.49
C GLU A 146 -2.65 2.38 11.27
N VAL A 147 -3.12 1.17 10.96
CA VAL A 147 -2.66 0.41 9.80
C VAL A 147 -3.14 0.99 8.47
N VAL A 148 -4.37 1.49 8.43
CA VAL A 148 -5.03 1.89 7.19
C VAL A 148 -4.66 3.34 6.80
N SER A 149 -4.32 4.18 7.78
CA SER A 149 -4.12 5.64 7.62
C SER A 149 -2.66 6.11 7.41
N ASP A 150 -1.69 5.21 7.24
CA ASP A 150 -0.24 5.54 7.08
C ASP A 150 0.37 6.40 8.21
N GLN A 151 -0.23 6.40 9.41
CA GLN A 151 0.37 7.05 10.58
C GLN A 151 1.18 6.06 11.43
N PRO A 152 2.43 6.39 11.81
CA PRO A 152 3.19 5.59 12.75
C PRO A 152 2.44 5.47 14.08
N ALA A 153 2.50 4.28 14.70
CA ALA A 153 1.97 4.03 16.03
C ALA A 153 2.50 5.08 17.02
N ALA A 154 1.63 5.97 17.47
CA ALA A 154 1.93 6.85 18.59
C ALA A 154 1.93 5.97 19.85
N THR A 155 3.13 5.71 20.38
CA THR A 155 3.31 5.16 21.72
C THR A 155 2.50 5.98 22.71
N THR A 156 1.42 5.40 23.23
CA THR A 156 0.70 5.94 24.39
C THR A 156 0.73 4.89 25.48
N ASP A 157 1.50 5.20 26.52
CA ASP A 157 1.55 4.46 27.78
C ASP A 157 0.12 4.31 28.38
N PRO A 158 -0.21 3.14 28.95
CA PRO A 158 -1.51 2.92 29.57
C PRO A 158 -1.49 3.46 31.00
N ALA A 159 -1.69 4.76 31.18
CA ALA A 159 -2.14 5.34 32.45
C ALA A 159 -2.53 6.81 32.29
N THR A 160 -3.82 7.09 32.16
CA THR A 160 -4.52 8.14 32.93
C THR A 160 -6.01 7.92 32.78
N VAL A 161 -6.56 7.10 33.67
CA VAL A 161 -8.00 7.12 33.96
C VAL A 161 -8.22 8.28 34.91
N THR A 162 -8.77 9.39 34.41
CA THR A 162 -9.34 10.42 35.28
C THR A 162 -10.82 10.13 35.43
N THR A 163 -11.16 9.61 36.60
CA THR A 163 -12.52 9.44 37.09
C THR A 163 -13.20 10.81 37.18
N THR A 164 -14.31 11.00 36.46
CA THR A 164 -15.21 12.14 36.67
C THR A 164 -16.50 11.64 37.30
N ALA A 165 -16.71 11.95 38.57
CA ALA A 165 -18.02 11.84 39.23
C ALA A 165 -18.74 13.21 39.15
N PRO A 166 -20.07 13.24 39.02
CA PRO A 166 -20.83 14.47 38.79
C PRO A 166 -21.26 15.16 40.09
N GLY A 167 -21.27 16.50 40.07
CA GLY A 167 -21.79 17.31 41.16
C GLY A 167 -22.10 18.74 40.70
N GLN A 168 -23.22 18.92 40.01
CA GLN A 168 -23.89 20.22 39.88
C GLN A 168 -24.85 20.38 41.05
N ASN A 169 -24.70 21.46 41.83
CA ASN A 169 -25.75 22.44 42.08
C ASN A 169 -25.32 23.46 43.13
N ALA A 170 -25.63 24.72 42.82
CA ALA A 170 -26.17 25.77 43.68
C ALA A 170 -25.49 27.11 43.38
N GLY A 171 -26.19 27.95 42.63
CA GLY A 171 -25.96 29.38 42.64
C GLY A 171 -26.65 30.02 43.83
N GLU A 172 -26.07 31.11 44.31
CA GLU A 172 -26.70 32.30 44.93
C GLU A 172 -25.53 33.26 45.23
N SER A 173 -25.49 34.42 44.55
CA SER A 173 -26.02 35.71 45.00
C SER A 173 -25.16 36.36 46.09
N GLY A 174 -24.73 37.62 45.87
CA GLY A 174 -24.33 38.50 46.97
C GLY A 174 -23.12 39.39 46.73
N ALA A 175 -23.35 40.50 46.02
CA ALA A 175 -23.00 41.86 46.39
C ALA A 175 -21.60 42.25 46.97
N THR A 176 -21.11 43.34 46.35
CA THR A 176 -20.44 44.51 46.95
C THR A 176 -19.02 44.41 47.49
N GLY A 177 -18.17 45.32 46.99
CA GLY A 177 -16.92 45.70 47.65
C GLY A 177 -15.89 46.30 46.70
N ALA A 178 -16.06 47.58 46.37
CA ALA A 178 -14.98 48.39 45.79
C ALA A 178 -13.81 48.54 46.78
N THR A 179 -12.57 48.65 46.28
CA THR A 179 -11.54 49.64 46.70
C THR A 179 -10.21 49.34 45.98
N THR A 180 -9.82 50.26 45.11
CA THR A 180 -8.51 50.95 45.01
C THR A 180 -7.21 50.13 45.08
N ALA A 181 -6.43 50.15 44.00
CA ALA A 181 -5.12 50.82 43.91
C ALA A 181 -4.23 50.18 42.81
N ALA A 182 -3.85 51.01 41.83
CA ALA A 182 -2.72 50.79 40.95
C ALA A 182 -1.40 51.22 41.65
N PRO A 183 -0.27 51.34 40.95
CA PRO A 183 0.60 50.31 40.38
C PRO A 183 2.04 50.44 40.95
N ALA A 184 2.94 49.50 40.69
CA ALA A 184 4.37 49.75 40.89
C ALA A 184 5.25 48.95 39.93
N THR A 185 5.81 49.69 38.99
CA THR A 185 6.89 49.40 38.05
C THR A 185 8.23 49.26 38.78
N ALA A 186 9.07 48.28 38.41
CA ALA A 186 10.53 48.35 38.43
C ALA A 186 11.08 47.08 37.75
N ALA A 187 11.55 47.15 36.51
CA ALA A 187 12.88 47.61 36.07
C ALA A 187 13.88 46.45 35.90
N SER A 188 14.41 46.42 34.68
CA SER A 188 15.48 45.62 34.06
C SER A 188 16.65 45.24 34.98
N THR A 189 17.44 44.18 34.73
CA THR A 189 18.45 44.02 33.64
C THR A 189 19.18 42.65 33.85
N PRO A 190 20.25 42.30 33.12
CA PRO A 190 20.34 41.42 31.96
C PRO A 190 20.85 39.98 32.22
N THR A 191 20.80 39.20 31.14
CA THR A 191 21.50 37.95 30.81
C THR A 191 22.94 37.83 31.34
N PRO A 192 23.37 36.59 31.68
CA PRO A 192 24.69 36.11 31.31
C PRO A 192 24.61 34.92 30.35
N GLU A 193 25.36 35.09 29.27
CA GLU A 193 25.78 34.14 28.27
C GLU A 193 26.73 33.10 28.90
N THR A 194 26.56 31.81 28.57
CA THR A 194 27.61 30.77 28.37
C THR A 194 27.07 29.37 28.65
N ALA A 195 26.93 28.57 27.60
CA ALA A 195 27.69 27.33 27.38
C ALA A 195 27.00 26.49 26.31
N ALA A 196 27.51 26.58 25.09
CA ALA A 196 27.18 25.65 24.02
C ALA A 196 27.62 24.24 24.44
N GLN A 197 26.65 23.35 24.55
CA GLN A 197 26.87 21.92 24.76
C GLN A 197 27.12 21.26 23.39
N PRO A 198 28.09 20.33 23.27
CA PRO A 198 28.47 19.76 21.98
C PRO A 198 27.27 19.06 21.34
N ALA A 199 27.06 19.33 20.05
CA ALA A 199 26.06 18.65 19.23
C ALA A 199 26.25 17.13 19.37
N ALA A 200 25.28 16.49 20.02
CA ALA A 200 25.13 15.05 19.97
C ALA A 200 24.97 14.66 18.50
N SER A 201 25.75 13.67 18.07
CA SER A 201 25.57 13.03 16.77
C SER A 201 24.11 12.59 16.61
N PRO A 202 23.49 12.78 15.43
CA PRO A 202 22.07 12.53 15.25
C PRO A 202 21.77 11.07 15.62
N SER A 203 20.82 10.90 16.54
CA SER A 203 20.22 9.60 16.82
C SER A 203 19.64 9.05 15.53
N SER A 204 19.94 7.79 15.23
CA SER A 204 19.56 7.09 14.01
C SER A 204 18.05 7.08 13.68
N GLY A 205 17.20 7.49 14.63
CA GLY A 205 15.75 7.71 14.46
C GLY A 205 15.35 8.82 13.50
N ASP A 206 16.23 9.79 13.20
CA ASP A 206 15.93 10.91 12.30
C ASP A 206 16.36 10.64 10.84
N MET A 207 17.10 9.55 10.60
CA MET A 207 17.67 9.29 9.29
C MET A 207 16.60 8.76 8.33
N THR A 208 16.36 9.52 7.25
CA THR A 208 15.47 9.10 6.16
C THR A 208 16.28 8.46 5.04
N ILE A 209 15.88 7.26 4.63
CA ILE A 209 16.45 6.54 3.48
C ILE A 209 15.30 6.29 2.51
N VAL A 210 15.55 6.45 1.21
CA VAL A 210 14.57 6.11 0.18
C VAL A 210 14.98 4.85 -0.55
N ALA A 211 14.03 4.08 -1.08
CA ALA A 211 14.35 2.93 -1.90
C ALA A 211 13.40 2.82 -3.10
N VAL A 212 13.85 2.17 -4.17
CA VAL A 212 13.04 1.81 -5.32
C VAL A 212 13.21 0.32 -5.60
N THR A 213 12.10 -0.38 -5.78
CA THR A 213 12.10 -1.81 -6.17
C THR A 213 11.42 -1.98 -7.51
N ALA A 214 11.98 -2.84 -8.38
CA ALA A 214 11.41 -3.08 -9.71
C ALA A 214 11.86 -4.40 -10.31
N CYS A 215 10.92 -5.30 -10.61
CA CYS A 215 11.16 -6.52 -11.39
C CYS A 215 10.38 -6.49 -12.73
N PRO A 216 10.81 -7.22 -13.78
CA PRO A 216 10.18 -7.14 -15.11
C PRO A 216 8.68 -7.44 -15.12
N THR A 217 8.25 -8.40 -14.29
CA THR A 217 6.84 -8.78 -14.20
C THR A 217 6.04 -7.84 -13.31
N GLY A 218 6.69 -7.10 -12.41
CA GLY A 218 6.06 -6.13 -11.53
C GLY A 218 5.03 -6.69 -10.54
N ILE A 219 4.96 -8.01 -10.31
CA ILE A 219 3.92 -8.65 -9.49
C ILE A 219 4.43 -9.05 -8.10
N ALA A 220 5.23 -10.11 -7.96
CA ALA A 220 5.58 -10.62 -6.62
C ALA A 220 6.88 -9.98 -6.09
N HIS A 221 7.99 -10.20 -6.80
CA HIS A 221 9.31 -9.83 -6.29
C HIS A 221 9.48 -8.32 -6.05
N THR A 222 8.80 -7.47 -6.82
CA THR A 222 8.83 -6.01 -6.63
C THR A 222 8.31 -5.62 -5.24
N TYR A 223 7.13 -6.11 -4.88
CA TYR A 223 6.50 -5.78 -3.60
C TYR A 223 7.10 -6.57 -2.43
N MET A 224 7.53 -7.82 -2.65
CA MET A 224 8.26 -8.59 -1.63
C MET A 224 9.58 -7.90 -1.23
N ALA A 225 10.33 -7.36 -2.19
CA ALA A 225 11.54 -6.61 -1.90
C ALA A 225 11.24 -5.30 -1.15
N ALA A 226 10.12 -4.64 -1.48
CA ALA A 226 9.73 -3.40 -0.81
C ALA A 226 9.41 -3.67 0.66
N GLU A 227 8.61 -4.69 0.94
CA GLU A 227 8.23 -5.07 2.30
C GLU A 227 9.46 -5.51 3.13
N ALA A 228 10.36 -6.31 2.54
CA ALA A 228 11.58 -6.74 3.21
C ALA A 228 12.46 -5.55 3.57
N LEU A 229 12.61 -4.58 2.67
CA LEU A 229 13.34 -3.34 2.92
C LEU A 229 12.66 -2.50 4.01
N GLU A 230 11.35 -2.26 3.94
CA GLU A 230 10.60 -1.52 4.97
C GLU A 230 10.74 -2.16 6.36
N ALA A 231 10.67 -3.50 6.44
CA ALA A 231 10.87 -4.24 7.68
C ALA A 231 12.29 -4.06 8.22
N ALA A 232 13.30 -4.13 7.35
CA ALA A 232 14.69 -3.89 7.71
C ALA A 232 14.92 -2.44 8.17
N GLY A 233 14.28 -1.46 7.53
CA GLY A 233 14.34 -0.05 7.92
C GLY A 233 13.80 0.18 9.33
N ARG A 234 12.60 -0.35 9.61
CA ARG A 234 12.00 -0.30 10.97
C ARG A 234 12.90 -0.97 12.01
N LYS A 235 13.45 -2.15 11.69
CA LYS A 235 14.36 -2.87 12.58
C LYS A 235 15.66 -2.10 12.85
N ALA A 236 16.18 -1.39 11.85
CA ALA A 236 17.37 -0.55 11.98
C ALA A 236 17.09 0.83 12.61
N GLY A 237 15.82 1.16 12.85
CA GLY A 237 15.39 2.43 13.43
C GLY A 237 15.54 3.63 12.49
N VAL A 238 15.50 3.41 11.17
CA VAL A 238 15.54 4.49 10.16
C VAL A 238 14.18 4.67 9.49
N ASN A 239 13.86 5.88 9.07
CA ASN A 239 12.68 6.16 8.26
C ASN A 239 12.93 5.73 6.81
N LEU A 240 12.59 4.48 6.48
CA LEU A 240 12.74 3.95 5.12
C LEU A 240 11.44 4.08 4.32
N VAL A 241 11.46 4.85 3.24
CA VAL A 241 10.33 5.02 2.32
C VAL A 241 10.63 4.32 0.99
N VAL A 242 9.78 3.40 0.57
CA VAL A 242 10.03 2.55 -0.61
C VAL A 242 9.03 2.81 -1.73
N GLU A 243 9.51 2.98 -2.95
CA GLU A 243 8.74 3.12 -4.20
C GLU A 243 8.73 1.79 -4.99
N PRO A 244 7.70 0.95 -4.86
CA PRO A 244 7.61 -0.29 -5.63
C PRO A 244 7.09 -0.06 -7.05
N GLN A 245 7.97 -0.02 -8.05
CA GLN A 245 7.61 0.20 -9.46
C GLN A 245 7.10 -1.08 -10.15
N GLY A 246 5.95 -1.57 -9.70
CA GLY A 246 5.27 -2.78 -10.20
C GLY A 246 4.19 -2.54 -11.25
N SER A 247 3.43 -3.59 -11.57
CA SER A 247 2.30 -3.55 -12.51
C SER A 247 1.01 -3.01 -11.88
N VAL A 248 0.90 -3.02 -10.55
CA VAL A 248 -0.28 -2.55 -9.79
C VAL A 248 -0.25 -1.03 -9.56
N GLY A 249 0.73 -0.33 -10.15
CA GLY A 249 0.99 1.09 -9.88
C GLY A 249 1.71 1.28 -8.53
N ALA A 250 2.44 2.39 -8.43
CA ALA A 250 3.19 2.78 -7.23
C ALA A 250 2.83 4.22 -6.90
N GLU A 251 2.63 4.52 -5.61
CA GLU A 251 2.73 5.91 -5.17
C GLU A 251 4.19 6.33 -5.25
N THR A 252 4.45 7.36 -6.04
CA THR A 252 5.79 7.92 -6.19
C THR A 252 6.18 8.63 -4.91
N ILE A 253 7.43 8.46 -4.47
CA ILE A 253 7.93 9.17 -3.28
C ILE A 253 7.87 10.68 -3.53
N ASP A 254 7.33 11.40 -2.56
CA ASP A 254 7.22 12.85 -2.61
C ASP A 254 8.60 13.51 -2.78
N PRO A 255 8.75 14.51 -3.66
CA PRO A 255 10.02 15.22 -3.85
C PRO A 255 10.64 15.77 -2.56
N SER A 256 9.83 16.17 -1.58
CA SER A 256 10.29 16.66 -0.26
C SER A 256 10.93 15.56 0.60
N VAL A 257 10.47 14.31 0.45
CA VAL A 257 11.09 13.15 1.11
C VAL A 257 12.41 12.80 0.42
N ILE A 258 12.46 12.88 -0.91
CA ILE A 258 13.71 12.62 -1.66
C ILE A 258 14.77 13.67 -1.32
N SER A 259 14.39 14.95 -1.19
CA SER A 259 15.35 16.03 -0.90
C SER A 259 15.89 15.98 0.53
N SER A 260 15.14 15.40 1.47
CA SER A 260 15.58 15.19 2.87
C SER A 260 16.23 13.82 3.11
N ALA A 261 16.25 12.94 2.11
CA ALA A 261 16.83 11.61 2.23
C ALA A 261 18.36 11.67 2.34
N SER A 262 18.92 10.74 3.12
CA SER A 262 20.36 10.61 3.34
C SER A 262 21.04 9.63 2.39
N ALA A 263 20.29 8.67 1.82
CA ALA A 263 20.75 7.70 0.84
C ALA A 263 19.57 7.10 0.04
N VAL A 264 19.87 6.46 -1.09
CA VAL A 264 18.90 5.71 -1.90
C VAL A 264 19.34 4.26 -2.16
N ILE A 265 18.41 3.32 -2.04
CA ILE A 265 18.59 1.91 -2.42
C ILE A 265 17.81 1.62 -3.70
N PHE A 266 18.49 1.16 -4.76
CA PHE A 266 17.84 0.59 -5.94
C PHE A 266 17.97 -0.93 -5.90
N ALA A 267 16.89 -1.62 -5.55
CA ALA A 267 16.79 -3.07 -5.63
C ALA A 267 15.96 -3.47 -6.86
N THR A 268 16.59 -3.44 -8.04
CA THR A 268 15.90 -3.47 -9.33
C THR A 268 16.57 -4.39 -10.35
N ASP A 269 15.78 -5.15 -11.10
CA ASP A 269 16.22 -6.00 -12.22
C ASP A 269 15.88 -5.37 -13.59
N VAL A 270 15.12 -4.26 -13.58
CA VAL A 270 14.77 -3.42 -14.74
C VAL A 270 15.17 -1.97 -14.50
N GLY A 271 15.13 -1.14 -15.54
CA GLY A 271 15.42 0.29 -15.41
C GLY A 271 14.44 0.98 -14.44
N VAL A 272 14.99 1.86 -13.59
CA VAL A 272 14.22 2.69 -12.66
C VAL A 272 13.58 3.85 -13.43
N ARG A 273 12.26 4.01 -13.29
CA ARG A 273 11.52 5.15 -13.84
C ARG A 273 11.86 6.40 -13.04
N SER A 274 12.07 7.52 -13.73
CA SER A 274 12.37 8.82 -13.12
C SER A 274 13.51 8.79 -12.10
N ARG A 275 14.59 8.07 -12.44
CA ARG A 275 15.78 7.89 -11.59
C ARG A 275 16.50 9.21 -11.31
N GLU A 276 16.41 10.17 -12.21
CA GLU A 276 16.99 11.50 -12.11
C GLU A 276 16.53 12.28 -10.88
N ARG A 277 15.35 11.97 -10.32
CA ARG A 277 14.86 12.60 -9.08
C ARG A 277 15.75 12.36 -7.88
N PHE A 278 16.52 11.26 -7.89
CA PHE A 278 17.40 10.85 -6.80
C PHE A 278 18.85 11.35 -6.99
N ALA A 279 19.11 12.21 -7.99
CA ALA A 279 20.45 12.70 -8.32
C ALA A 279 21.17 13.29 -7.10
N GLY A 280 22.45 12.93 -6.94
CA GLY A 280 23.29 13.40 -5.84
C GLY A 280 23.17 12.62 -4.53
N LEU A 281 22.14 11.79 -4.33
CA LEU A 281 22.05 10.91 -3.16
C LEU A 281 23.11 9.79 -3.23
N PRO A 282 23.72 9.39 -2.11
CA PRO A 282 24.51 8.15 -2.02
C PRO A 282 23.66 6.95 -2.46
N GLU A 283 24.21 6.11 -3.32
CA GLU A 283 23.48 5.03 -3.99
C GLU A 283 23.97 3.64 -3.56
N ILE A 284 23.02 2.77 -3.21
CA ILE A 284 23.21 1.32 -3.18
C ILE A 284 22.40 0.66 -4.30
N SER A 285 23.09 0.13 -5.32
CA SER A 285 22.47 -0.58 -6.44
C SER A 285 22.58 -2.10 -6.30
N THR A 286 21.46 -2.81 -6.45
CA THR A 286 21.40 -4.28 -6.46
C THR A 286 20.19 -4.81 -7.24
N GLY A 287 20.09 -6.13 -7.39
CA GLY A 287 18.93 -6.82 -7.95
C GLY A 287 17.83 -7.07 -6.90
N VAL A 288 16.60 -7.28 -7.38
CA VAL A 288 15.39 -7.41 -6.54
C VAL A 288 15.53 -8.59 -5.55
N LYS A 289 16.16 -9.69 -5.99
CA LYS A 289 16.39 -10.87 -5.15
C LYS A 289 17.20 -10.55 -3.88
N GLN A 290 18.22 -9.69 -3.98
CA GLN A 290 18.96 -9.25 -2.80
C GLN A 290 18.11 -8.33 -1.92
N GLY A 291 17.26 -7.49 -2.53
CA GLY A 291 16.25 -6.72 -1.80
C GLY A 291 15.34 -7.57 -0.91
N ILE A 292 15.06 -8.83 -1.30
CA ILE A 292 14.23 -9.76 -0.51
C ILE A 292 15.05 -10.45 0.58
N HIS A 293 16.22 -11.01 0.25
CA HIS A 293 16.95 -11.91 1.14
C HIS A 293 18.03 -11.22 2.00
N GLU A 294 18.46 -10.03 1.61
CA GLU A 294 19.59 -9.31 2.22
C GLU A 294 19.19 -7.88 2.64
N ALA A 295 17.89 -7.64 2.89
CA ALA A 295 17.34 -6.31 3.20
C ALA A 295 18.06 -5.63 4.38
N ASP A 296 18.29 -6.34 5.49
CA ASP A 296 19.01 -5.82 6.66
C ASP A 296 20.42 -5.32 6.27
N ALA A 297 21.13 -6.08 5.43
CA ALA A 297 22.47 -5.71 4.97
C ALA A 297 22.44 -4.50 4.03
N LEU A 298 21.42 -4.41 3.17
CA LEU A 298 21.25 -3.26 2.27
C LEU A 298 20.93 -1.97 3.03
N VAL A 299 20.08 -2.04 4.05
CA VAL A 299 19.79 -0.90 4.93
C VAL A 299 21.03 -0.47 5.70
N ALA A 300 21.77 -1.41 6.29
CA ALA A 300 23.03 -1.10 6.98
C ALA A 300 24.07 -0.44 6.05
N ARG A 301 24.18 -0.92 4.81
CA ARG A 301 25.03 -0.31 3.78
C ARG A 301 24.58 1.09 3.41
N ALA A 302 23.28 1.33 3.31
CA ALA A 302 22.74 2.66 3.01
C ALA A 302 23.00 3.66 4.15
N ILE A 303 22.85 3.24 5.41
CA ILE A 303 23.22 4.04 6.59
C ILE A 303 24.72 4.38 6.59
N THR A 304 25.56 3.42 6.21
CA THR A 304 27.00 3.64 6.10
C THR A 304 27.31 4.64 4.98
N ALA A 305 26.73 4.46 3.80
CA ALA A 305 26.92 5.33 2.65
C ALA A 305 26.41 6.76 2.88
N ALA A 306 25.33 6.93 3.66
CA ALA A 306 24.80 8.23 4.05
C ALA A 306 25.85 9.11 4.77
N ASN A 307 26.75 8.48 5.53
CA ASN A 307 27.79 9.16 6.30
C ASN A 307 29.15 9.19 5.60
N ASP A 308 29.28 8.60 4.40
CA ASP A 308 30.54 8.54 3.65
C ASP A 308 30.58 9.65 2.57
N PRO A 309 31.50 10.64 2.70
CA PRO A 309 31.67 11.69 1.71
C PRO A 309 32.02 11.16 0.31
N ASN A 310 32.65 9.98 0.23
CA ASN A 310 33.13 9.36 -1.00
C ASN A 310 32.17 8.28 -1.54
N ALA A 311 30.99 8.13 -0.95
CA ALA A 311 30.01 7.17 -1.45
C ALA A 311 29.68 7.45 -2.92
N GLN A 312 29.49 6.38 -3.71
CA GLN A 312 28.98 6.49 -5.07
C GLN A 312 27.60 7.17 -5.02
N ARG A 313 27.39 8.21 -5.82
CA ARG A 313 26.12 8.96 -5.88
C ARG A 313 25.37 8.69 -7.17
N VAL A 314 24.06 8.90 -7.13
CA VAL A 314 23.22 8.86 -8.34
C VAL A 314 23.69 9.94 -9.30
N SER A 315 24.15 9.52 -10.47
CA SER A 315 24.49 10.41 -11.58
C SER A 315 23.26 11.16 -12.05
N GLY A 316 23.26 12.49 -11.90
CA GLY A 316 22.29 13.38 -12.54
C GLY A 316 22.83 13.81 -13.89
N GLU A 317 22.38 13.18 -14.98
CA GLU A 317 22.58 13.76 -16.31
C GLU A 317 21.23 14.28 -16.81
N ALA A 318 21.10 15.62 -16.78
CA ALA A 318 20.46 16.29 -17.90
C ALA A 318 21.28 15.91 -19.15
N SER A 319 20.61 15.35 -20.15
CA SER A 319 21.25 14.97 -21.42
C SER A 319 21.98 16.16 -22.03
N SER A 320 23.31 16.20 -21.87
CA SER A 320 24.19 16.99 -22.72
C SER A 320 25.16 16.03 -23.41
N ALA A 321 24.95 15.88 -24.72
CA ALA A 321 25.81 15.08 -25.58
C ALA A 321 27.28 15.48 -25.43
N GLN A 322 28.15 14.50 -25.18
CA GLN A 322 29.59 14.67 -25.38
C GLN A 322 30.20 13.46 -26.10
N SER A 323 30.88 13.80 -27.20
CA SER A 323 31.65 12.90 -28.07
C SER A 323 32.78 12.17 -27.33
N PRO A 324 33.24 11.03 -27.85
CA PRO A 324 34.20 10.15 -27.18
C PRO A 324 35.64 10.68 -27.29
N GLY A 325 36.24 10.98 -26.13
CA GLY A 325 37.67 11.22 -25.93
C GLY A 325 38.30 10.09 -25.11
N ALA A 326 39.56 9.77 -25.41
CA ALA A 326 40.13 8.44 -25.33
C ALA A 326 40.65 7.94 -23.96
N ALA A 327 40.57 6.61 -23.83
CA ALA A 327 41.53 5.67 -23.21
C ALA A 327 41.78 5.70 -21.68
N GLY A 328 41.05 4.80 -20.99
CA GLY A 328 41.51 4.05 -19.81
C GLY A 328 40.77 2.70 -19.74
N ARG A 329 41.49 1.58 -19.92
CA ARG A 329 40.97 0.19 -19.93
C ARG A 329 41.06 -0.43 -18.50
N PRO A 330 40.40 -1.56 -18.21
CA PRO A 330 39.19 -1.62 -17.40
C PRO A 330 39.32 -2.46 -16.12
N ALA A 331 38.40 -2.28 -15.17
CA ALA A 331 38.06 -3.32 -14.19
C ALA A 331 36.60 -3.74 -14.43
N MET A 332 36.42 -4.99 -14.87
CA MET A 332 35.14 -5.61 -15.20
C MET A 332 34.47 -6.20 -13.97
N ALA A 333 33.21 -5.81 -13.72
CA ALA A 333 32.10 -6.75 -13.50
C ALA A 333 30.76 -5.97 -13.48
N GLY A 334 30.02 -6.00 -14.60
CA GLY A 334 28.61 -5.57 -14.67
C GLY A 334 28.24 -4.50 -15.70
N GLY A 335 29.21 -3.91 -16.41
CA GLY A 335 29.02 -2.59 -17.02
C GLY A 335 28.23 -2.47 -18.33
N LEU A 336 28.17 -3.49 -19.20
CA LEU A 336 27.57 -3.35 -20.54
C LEU A 336 26.56 -4.45 -20.88
N GLY A 337 26.89 -5.71 -20.65
CA GLY A 337 25.97 -6.83 -20.90
C GLY A 337 24.73 -6.77 -20.01
N THR A 338 24.90 -6.44 -18.73
CA THR A 338 23.78 -6.22 -17.81
C THR A 338 22.95 -5.01 -18.25
N LYS A 339 23.58 -3.90 -18.64
CA LYS A 339 22.86 -2.70 -19.13
C LYS A 339 22.08 -2.97 -20.41
N LEU A 340 22.64 -3.70 -21.38
CA LEU A 340 21.95 -4.10 -22.60
C LEU A 340 20.79 -5.05 -22.29
N ARG A 341 21.01 -6.05 -21.43
CA ARG A 341 19.96 -6.97 -20.97
C ARG A 341 18.85 -6.21 -20.27
N THR A 342 19.17 -5.29 -19.36
CA THR A 342 18.20 -4.46 -18.65
C THR A 342 17.44 -3.57 -19.64
N ALA A 343 18.11 -2.93 -20.60
CA ALA A 343 17.47 -2.12 -21.63
C ALA A 343 16.51 -2.94 -22.50
N LEU A 344 16.92 -4.14 -22.96
CA LEU A 344 16.10 -5.04 -23.74
C LEU A 344 14.88 -5.56 -22.95
N LEU A 345 15.10 -6.04 -21.72
CA LEU A 345 14.01 -6.55 -20.86
C LEU A 345 13.02 -5.45 -20.49
N THR A 346 13.51 -4.23 -20.26
CA THR A 346 12.67 -3.06 -19.99
C THR A 346 11.86 -2.68 -21.24
N GLY A 347 12.49 -2.65 -22.41
CA GLY A 347 11.82 -2.36 -23.70
C GLY A 347 10.73 -3.38 -24.05
N VAL A 348 11.00 -4.68 -23.86
CA VAL A 348 9.99 -5.73 -24.05
C VAL A 348 8.83 -5.57 -23.07
N SER A 349 9.11 -5.27 -21.81
CA SER A 349 8.06 -5.07 -20.79
C SER A 349 7.11 -3.91 -21.14
N TYR A 350 7.63 -2.82 -21.71
CA TYR A 350 6.81 -1.72 -22.25
C TYR A 350 5.98 -2.10 -23.48
N MET A 351 6.35 -3.16 -24.21
CA MET A 351 5.61 -3.67 -25.37
C MET A 351 4.54 -4.71 -25.02
N ILE A 352 4.64 -5.39 -23.86
CA ILE A 352 3.69 -6.43 -23.45
C ILE A 352 2.22 -5.95 -23.49
N PRO A 353 1.86 -4.76 -22.97
CA PRO A 353 0.47 -4.28 -23.03
C PRO A 353 -0.05 -4.12 -24.46
N PHE A 354 0.78 -3.64 -25.39
CA PHE A 354 0.41 -3.46 -26.80
C PHE A 354 0.26 -4.79 -27.52
N VAL A 355 1.16 -5.75 -27.28
CA VAL A 355 1.08 -7.11 -27.85
C VAL A 355 -0.17 -7.83 -27.35
N ALA A 356 -0.47 -7.73 -26.05
CA ALA A 356 -1.67 -8.32 -25.47
C ALA A 356 -2.96 -7.68 -26.05
N ALA A 357 -2.99 -6.35 -26.17
CA ALA A 357 -4.11 -5.63 -26.80
C ALA A 357 -4.27 -6.03 -28.28
N GLY A 358 -3.17 -6.14 -29.03
CA GLY A 358 -3.20 -6.60 -30.43
C GLY A 358 -3.73 -8.03 -30.57
N GLY A 359 -3.28 -8.95 -29.71
CA GLY A 359 -3.78 -10.33 -29.67
C GLY A 359 -5.28 -10.40 -29.34
N LEU A 360 -5.75 -9.57 -28.41
CA LEU A 360 -7.17 -9.48 -28.07
C LEU A 360 -8.00 -8.94 -29.25
N LEU A 361 -7.52 -7.92 -29.95
CA LEU A 361 -8.19 -7.39 -31.14
C LEU A 361 -8.27 -8.41 -32.27
N ILE A 362 -7.22 -9.21 -32.49
CA ILE A 362 -7.22 -10.32 -33.45
C ILE A 362 -8.26 -11.38 -33.04
N ALA A 363 -8.29 -11.75 -31.76
CA ALA A 363 -9.25 -12.72 -31.25
C ALA A 363 -10.70 -12.24 -31.40
N LEU A 364 -10.97 -10.95 -31.13
CA LEU A 364 -12.28 -10.34 -31.36
C LEU A 364 -12.63 -10.29 -32.85
N GLY A 365 -11.65 -10.02 -33.71
CA GLY A 365 -11.81 -10.08 -35.17
C GLY A 365 -12.25 -11.48 -35.64
N PHE A 366 -11.63 -12.54 -35.13
CA PHE A 366 -12.04 -13.92 -35.45
C PHE A 366 -13.37 -14.32 -34.83
N LEU A 367 -13.69 -13.81 -33.64
CA LEU A 367 -14.96 -14.07 -32.98
C LEU A 367 -16.14 -13.48 -33.78
N LEU A 368 -15.99 -12.27 -34.33
CA LEU A 368 -17.04 -11.57 -35.07
C LEU A 368 -17.07 -11.91 -36.56
N GLY A 369 -15.91 -12.08 -37.20
CA GLY A 369 -15.78 -12.33 -38.64
C GLY A 369 -15.60 -13.80 -39.02
N GLY A 370 -15.39 -14.69 -38.05
CA GLY A 370 -14.98 -16.07 -38.29
C GLY A 370 -13.49 -16.19 -38.64
N TYR A 371 -12.93 -17.40 -38.49
CA TYR A 371 -11.51 -17.67 -38.75
C TYR A 371 -11.13 -17.52 -40.24
N GLU A 372 -12.10 -17.61 -41.15
CA GLU A 372 -11.88 -17.48 -42.60
C GLU A 372 -11.33 -16.10 -43.01
N VAL A 373 -11.52 -15.07 -42.17
CA VAL A 373 -10.92 -13.74 -42.37
C VAL A 373 -9.39 -13.80 -42.40
N ALA A 374 -8.77 -14.77 -41.72
CA ALA A 374 -7.31 -14.97 -41.73
C ALA A 374 -6.80 -15.68 -42.99
N LEU A 375 -7.68 -16.35 -43.75
CA LEU A 375 -7.32 -17.17 -44.90
C LEU A 375 -7.37 -16.39 -46.24
N GLY A 376 -7.66 -15.08 -46.17
CA GLY A 376 -7.85 -14.22 -47.34
C GLY A 376 -9.24 -14.42 -47.96
N PHE A 377 -9.82 -13.33 -48.50
CA PHE A 377 -11.08 -13.36 -49.23
C PHE A 377 -10.96 -14.23 -50.50
N THR A 378 -11.07 -15.54 -50.34
CA THR A 378 -11.43 -16.48 -51.40
C THR A 378 -12.83 -17.00 -51.10
N GLY A 379 -13.72 -16.08 -50.76
CA GLY A 379 -15.13 -16.40 -50.55
C GLY A 379 -15.81 -16.63 -51.89
N ILE A 380 -16.39 -17.80 -52.07
CA ILE A 380 -17.50 -17.94 -53.00
C ILE A 380 -18.72 -17.34 -52.30
N ASP A 381 -19.38 -16.38 -52.94
CA ASP A 381 -20.63 -15.81 -52.46
C ASP A 381 -21.64 -16.95 -52.22
N LYS A 382 -22.04 -17.16 -50.96
CA LYS A 382 -22.93 -18.27 -50.56
C LYS A 382 -24.36 -18.10 -51.10
N THR A 383 -24.70 -16.94 -51.63
CA THR A 383 -26.00 -16.65 -52.26
C THR A 383 -25.99 -16.91 -53.78
N THR A 384 -24.85 -16.74 -54.45
CA THR A 384 -24.76 -16.85 -55.93
C THR A 384 -23.87 -18.00 -56.42
N GLY A 385 -23.03 -18.58 -55.55
CA GLY A 385 -22.14 -19.69 -55.88
C GLY A 385 -20.93 -19.31 -56.76
N GLN A 386 -20.63 -18.01 -56.91
CA GLN A 386 -19.49 -17.52 -57.69
C GLN A 386 -18.41 -16.91 -56.79
N PRO A 387 -17.11 -17.01 -57.15
CA PRO A 387 -16.05 -16.29 -56.44
C PRO A 387 -16.30 -14.78 -56.49
N PHE A 388 -16.04 -14.07 -55.39
CA PHE A 388 -16.05 -12.61 -55.42
C PHE A 388 -15.02 -12.14 -56.46
N ALA A 389 -15.48 -11.38 -57.46
CA ALA A 389 -14.59 -10.81 -58.46
C ALA A 389 -13.54 -9.95 -57.75
N ASP A 390 -12.26 -10.22 -58.06
CA ASP A 390 -11.05 -9.68 -57.41
C ASP A 390 -11.20 -8.21 -56.99
N GLY A 391 -11.72 -8.00 -55.79
CA GLY A 391 -12.06 -6.68 -55.27
C GLY A 391 -10.83 -6.08 -54.64
N ASN A 392 -10.05 -5.35 -55.43
CA ASN A 392 -9.05 -4.45 -54.91
C ASN A 392 -9.76 -3.42 -53.99
N LEU A 393 -9.19 -3.17 -52.81
CA LEU A 393 -9.74 -2.29 -51.75
C LEU A 393 -9.92 -0.81 -52.18
N THR A 394 -9.64 -0.47 -53.44
CA THR A 394 -9.81 0.86 -54.03
C THR A 394 -11.20 1.16 -54.56
N ASP A 395 -12.08 0.16 -54.69
CA ASP A 395 -13.40 0.35 -55.29
C ASP A 395 -14.51 0.78 -54.30
N TYR A 396 -14.14 0.97 -53.03
CA TYR A 396 -15.00 1.56 -52.01
C TYR A 396 -14.30 2.76 -51.36
N VAL A 397 -14.42 3.94 -52.01
CA VAL A 397 -14.23 5.27 -51.41
C VAL A 397 -15.51 6.07 -51.57
#